data_AF-A0A258JYK7-F1
#
_entry.id   AF-A0A258JYK7-F1
#
_cell.length_a   1.000
_cell.length_b   1.000
_cell.length_c   1.000
_cell.angle_alpha   90.00
_cell.angle_beta   90.00
_cell.angle_gamma   90.00
#
_symmetry.space_group_name_H-M   'P 1'
#
loop_
_entity.id
_entity.type
_entity.pdbx_description
1 polymer ?
#
loop_
_entity_poly.entity_id
_entity_poly.type
_entity_poly.pdbx_seq_one_letter_code
_entity_poly.pdbx_strand_id
1 'polypeptide(L)' 'MTTQTDTSSVLTAAARERILVLDGAMGTMIQNLKLDEAGYRGARFADWGQDVKGNNDLLNLTQADAVR' A
#
# COMPACT_ATOMS: atom_id res chain seq x y z
N MET A 1 7.33 25.68 -14.71
CA MET A 1 7.24 26.06 -13.28
C MET A 1 5.93 25.52 -12.75
N THR A 2 5.95 24.34 -12.14
CA THR A 2 4.77 23.74 -11.48
C THR A 2 4.58 24.44 -10.14
N THR A 3 3.49 25.18 -9.98
CA THR A 3 3.06 25.74 -8.70
C THR A 3 2.71 24.58 -7.77
N GLN A 4 3.53 24.35 -6.75
CA GLN A 4 3.28 23.33 -5.75
C GLN A 4 2.08 23.75 -4.91
N THR A 5 0.95 23.05 -5.04
CA THR A 5 -0.21 23.23 -4.18
C THR A 5 0.16 22.88 -2.75
N ASP A 6 -0.18 23.75 -1.80
CA ASP A 6 -0.06 23.44 -0.38
C ASP A 6 -1.17 22.45 0.01
N THR A 7 -0.87 21.15 -0.11
CA THR A 7 -1.77 20.04 0.24
C THR A 7 -2.29 20.16 1.68
N SER A 8 -1.48 20.68 2.60
CA SER A 8 -1.89 20.85 4.01
C SER A 8 -3.04 21.85 4.13
N SER A 9 -2.97 22.95 3.38
CA SER A 9 -4.05 23.95 3.36
C SER A 9 -5.38 23.36 2.88
N VAL A 10 -5.34 22.50 1.86
CA VAL A 10 -6.53 21.85 1.28
C VAL A 10 -7.16 20.87 2.27
N LEU A 11 -6.34 20.02 2.92
CA LEU A 11 -6.82 19.10 3.94
C LEU A 11 -7.41 19.84 5.14
N THR A 12 -6.76 20.92 5.58
CA THR A 12 -7.23 21.75 6.70
C THR A 12 -8.56 22.43 6.39
N ALA A 13 -8.74 22.94 5.17
CA ALA A 13 -10.01 23.51 4.74
C ALA A 13 -11.12 22.46 4.75
N ALA A 14 -10.88 21.28 4.17
CA ALA A 14 -11.86 20.19 4.14
C ALA A 14 -12.25 19.69 5.55
N ALA A 15 -11.27 19.59 6.46
CA ALA A 15 -11.51 19.16 7.85
C ALA A 15 -12.35 20.16 8.67
N ARG A 16 -12.43 21.44 8.24
CA ARG A 16 -13.33 22.43 8.87
C ARG A 16 -14.79 22.26 8.45
N GLU A 17 -15.02 21.78 7.23
CA GLU A 17 -16.37 21.63 6.67
C GLU A 17 -16.99 20.27 6.98
N ARG A 18 -16.16 19.23 7.15
CA ARG A 18 -16.63 17.86 7.36
C ARG A 18 -15.59 16.99 8.08
N ILE A 19 -16.07 15.91 8.70
CA ILE A 19 -15.21 14.87 9.26
C ILE A 19 -14.51 14.15 8.11
N LEU A 20 -13.18 14.06 8.20
CA LEU A 20 -12.37 13.25 7.30
C LEU A 20 -12.17 11.86 7.90
N VAL A 21 -12.24 10.84 7.05
CA VAL A 21 -12.06 9.44 7.43
C VAL A 21 -10.86 8.90 6.68
N LEU A 22 -9.98 8.21 7.41
CA LEU A 22 -8.88 7.45 6.83
C LEU A 22 -9.33 6.04 6.51
N ASP A 23 -8.63 5.40 5.59
CA ASP A 23 -8.85 4.00 5.25
C ASP A 23 -8.56 3.06 6.43
N GLY A 24 -8.98 1.81 6.27
CA GLY A 24 -8.87 0.78 7.30
C GLY A 24 -7.51 0.10 7.35
N ALA A 25 -7.42 -0.99 8.12
CA ALA A 25 -6.19 -1.75 8.29
C ALA A 25 -5.78 -2.51 7.02
N MET A 26 -4.77 -1.98 6.31
CA MET A 26 -4.19 -2.62 5.12
C MET A 26 -3.62 -4.03 5.41
N GLY A 27 -2.93 -4.22 6.54
CA GLY A 27 -2.32 -5.51 6.89
C GLY A 27 -3.33 -6.65 7.05
N THR A 28 -4.49 -6.39 7.66
CA THR A 28 -5.56 -7.38 7.81
C THR A 28 -6.15 -7.76 6.45
N MET A 29 -6.29 -6.80 5.54
CA MET A 29 -6.75 -7.06 4.18
C MET A 29 -5.75 -7.94 3.41
N ILE A 30 -4.44 -7.70 3.56
CA ILE A 30 -3.40 -8.54 2.97
C ILE A 30 -3.43 -9.96 3.56
N GLN A 31 -3.63 -10.11 4.87
CA GLN A 31 -3.72 -11.44 5.50
C GLN A 31 -4.88 -12.28 4.93
N ASN A 32 -5.99 -11.64 4.54
CA ASN A 32 -7.13 -12.31 3.91
C ASN A 32 -6.81 -12.87 2.51
N LEU A 33 -5.80 -12.34 1.82
CA LEU A 33 -5.33 -12.87 0.53
C LEU A 33 -4.61 -14.21 0.69
N LYS A 34 -4.20 -14.58 1.91
CA LYS A 34 -3.53 -15.85 2.25
C LYS A 34 -2.33 -16.16 1.34
N LEU A 35 -1.59 -15.11 0.96
CA LEU A 35 -0.42 -15.24 0.11
C LEU A 35 0.65 -16.13 0.79
N ASP A 36 1.16 -17.06 0.01
CA ASP A 36 2.31 -17.87 0.36
C ASP A 36 3.62 -17.19 -0.09
N GLU A 37 4.75 -17.87 0.11
CA GLU A 37 6.07 -17.34 -0.23
C GLU A 37 6.17 -16.98 -1.72
N ALA A 38 5.63 -17.81 -2.62
CA ALA A 38 5.60 -17.52 -4.05
C ALA A 38 4.73 -16.29 -4.36
N GLY A 39 3.60 -16.15 -3.67
CA GLY A 39 2.71 -14.99 -3.76
C GLY A 39 3.39 -13.67 -3.40
N TYR A 40 4.23 -13.65 -2.36
CA TYR A 40 5.01 -12.47 -2.00
C TYR A 40 6.16 -12.18 -2.97
N ARG A 41 6.83 -13.22 -3.48
CA ARG A 41 7.98 -13.09 -4.40
C ARG A 41 7.58 -12.58 -5.79
N GLY A 42 6.44 -13.06 -6.29
CA GLY A 42 6.08 -12.93 -7.69
C GLY A 42 7.21 -13.38 -8.63
N ALA A 43 7.17 -12.93 -9.88
CA ALA A 43 8.24 -13.23 -10.84
C ALA A 43 9.56 -12.49 -10.51
N ARG A 44 9.48 -11.32 -9.89
CA ARG A 44 10.63 -10.43 -9.68
C ARG A 44 11.62 -10.92 -8.63
N PHE A 45 11.15 -11.65 -7.62
CA PHE A 45 11.98 -12.14 -6.51
C PHE A 45 11.98 -13.68 -6.40
N ALA A 46 11.67 -14.38 -7.49
CA ALA A 46 11.63 -15.83 -7.54
C ALA A 46 12.94 -16.47 -7.05
N ASP A 47 14.09 -15.92 -7.47
CA ASP A 47 15.43 -16.45 -7.15
C ASP A 47 16.07 -15.82 -5.90
N TRP A 48 15.32 -15.06 -5.09
CA TRP A 48 15.87 -14.41 -3.89
C TRP A 48 16.20 -15.44 -2.80
N GLY A 49 17.39 -15.41 -2.22
CA GLY A 49 17.89 -16.50 -1.37
C GLY A 49 17.31 -16.58 0.05
N GLN A 50 16.38 -15.71 0.44
CA GLN A 50 15.80 -15.65 1.78
C GLN A 50 14.29 -15.49 1.71
N ASP A 51 13.57 -15.93 2.74
CA ASP A 51 12.11 -15.78 2.81
C ASP A 51 11.70 -14.31 2.81
N VAL A 52 10.68 -13.98 2.03
CA VAL A 52 10.15 -12.62 1.91
C VAL A 52 8.68 -12.50 2.30
N LYS A 53 8.00 -13.63 2.62
CA LYS A 53 6.63 -13.61 3.12
C LYS A 53 6.49 -12.74 4.36
N GLY A 54 5.47 -11.88 4.33
CA GLY A 54 5.18 -10.90 5.38
C GLY A 54 5.78 -9.52 5.12
N ASN A 55 6.65 -9.37 4.11
CA ASN A 55 7.09 -8.07 3.64
C ASN A 55 6.04 -7.45 2.70
N ASN A 56 5.08 -6.73 3.28
CA ASN A 56 3.94 -6.14 2.55
C ASN A 56 4.39 -5.08 1.53
N ASP A 57 5.52 -4.42 1.73
CA ASP A 57 6.01 -3.39 0.81
C ASP A 57 6.30 -3.98 -0.57
N LEU A 58 6.76 -5.25 -0.62
CA LEU A 58 7.02 -5.94 -1.89
C LEU A 58 5.75 -6.16 -2.72
N LEU A 59 4.57 -6.23 -2.08
CA LEU A 59 3.31 -6.45 -2.79
C LEU A 59 2.97 -5.29 -3.72
N ASN A 60 3.49 -4.08 -3.49
CA ASN A 60 3.40 -2.98 -4.48
C ASN A 60 4.06 -3.33 -5.82
N LEU A 61 5.06 -4.22 -5.80
CA LEU A 61 5.82 -4.63 -6.99
C LEU A 61 5.38 -5.98 -7.54
N THR A 62 4.95 -6.89 -6.66
CA THR A 62 4.66 -8.29 -7.03
C THR A 62 3.16 -8.58 -7.17
N GLN A 63 2.31 -7.78 -6.53
CA GLN A 63 0.85 -7.91 -6.50
C GLN A 63 0.17 -6.54 -6.57
N ALA A 64 0.60 -5.68 -7.50
CA ALA A 64 0.14 -4.29 -7.58
C ALA A 64 -1.39 -4.17 -7.65
N ASP A 65 -2.07 -5.09 -8.33
CA ASP A 65 -3.53 -5.12 -8.45
C ASP A 65 -4.24 -5.42 -7.11
N ALA A 66 -3.57 -6.11 -6.18
CA ALA A 66 -4.12 -6.40 -4.86
C ALA A 66 -3.95 -5.24 -3.85
N VAL A 67 -3.07 -4.27 -4.15
CA VAL A 67 -2.76 -3.13 -3.28
C VAL A 67 -3.41 -1.82 -3.78
N ARG A 68 -3.80 -1.75 -5.06
CA ARG A 68 -4.41 -0.58 -5.69
C ARG A 68 -5.82 -0.28 -5.17
#